data_AF-A0AAE3R3G1-F1
#
_entry.id   AF-A0AAE3R3G1-F1
#
_cell.length_a   1.000
_cell.length_b   1.000
_cell.length_c   1.000
_cell.angle_alpha   90.00
_cell.angle_beta   90.00
_cell.angle_gamma   90.00
#
_symmetry.space_group_name_H-M   'P 1'
#
loop_
_entity.id
_entity.type
_entity.pdbx_description
1 polymer ?
#
loop_
_entity_poly.entity_id
_entity_poly.type
_entity_poly.pdbx_seq_one_letter_code
_entity_poly.pdbx_strand_id
1 'polypeptide(L)'
;METLYKGAEILPYSDFSDFSFKIFYNEQTKIISARSLKKAGGHIIEYRILMKFLGKKYDRESFSIYDDSQYEYYKSLILIDNEEIDLTPVRLVNTKDDIASPFLLWYQKDFDVAVRYYKIKEREIFLFNGVNLYCNGHYCRSYQVFLIQKINNTSKAYGFYYNGLNPVTFQETYLFKTENTPFPQIFVPKNVDELKSKKDFDIYEIGTDTVIRTNDTSL
;
A
#
# COMPACT_ATOMS: atom_id res chain seq x y z
N MET A 1 11.90 -16.70 -8.53
CA MET A 1 11.91 -15.41 -7.78
C MET A 1 13.31 -14.98 -7.37
N GLU A 2 14.17 -15.88 -6.87
CA GLU A 2 15.63 -15.63 -6.81
C GLU A 2 16.23 -15.20 -8.17
N THR A 3 15.58 -15.59 -9.28
CA THR A 3 15.91 -15.15 -10.63
C THR A 3 15.53 -13.70 -10.96
N LEU A 4 14.52 -13.09 -10.31
CA LEU A 4 14.07 -11.73 -10.62
C LEU A 4 15.08 -10.69 -10.10
N TYR A 5 15.63 -10.94 -8.91
CA TYR A 5 16.61 -10.08 -8.25
C TYR A 5 18.06 -10.52 -8.51
N LYS A 6 18.29 -11.46 -9.44
CA LYS A 6 19.65 -11.83 -9.82
C LYS A 6 20.34 -10.59 -10.40
N GLY A 7 21.52 -10.25 -9.88
CA GLY A 7 22.24 -9.03 -10.28
C GLY A 7 21.73 -7.73 -9.63
N ALA A 8 20.71 -7.80 -8.77
CA ALA A 8 20.25 -6.68 -7.96
C ALA A 8 20.75 -6.78 -6.52
N GLU A 9 21.06 -5.62 -5.93
CA GLU A 9 21.27 -5.51 -4.49
C GLU A 9 19.94 -5.14 -3.82
N ILE A 10 19.37 -6.06 -3.03
CA ILE A 10 18.18 -5.77 -2.22
C ILE A 10 18.59 -4.82 -1.10
N LEU A 11 17.85 -3.72 -0.95
CA LEU A 11 18.13 -2.72 0.07
C LEU A 11 17.74 -3.23 1.47
N PRO A 12 18.54 -2.94 2.52
CA PRO A 12 18.19 -3.31 3.88
C PRO A 12 16.86 -2.69 4.31
N TYR A 13 16.03 -3.50 4.97
CA TYR A 13 14.71 -3.10 5.43
C TYR A 13 14.35 -3.72 6.78
N SER A 14 13.29 -3.23 7.39
CA SER A 14 12.63 -3.83 8.55
C SER A 14 11.16 -4.10 8.25
N ASP A 15 10.71 -5.32 8.51
CA ASP A 15 9.31 -5.70 8.36
C ASP A 15 8.56 -5.45 9.67
N PHE A 16 7.35 -4.91 9.54
CA PHE A 16 6.40 -4.74 10.62
C PHE A 16 5.08 -5.35 10.17
N SER A 17 4.56 -6.28 10.96
CA SER A 17 3.24 -6.89 10.76
C SER A 17 2.38 -6.68 12.00
N ASP A 18 1.08 -6.90 11.88
CA ASP A 18 0.05 -6.78 12.93
C ASP A 18 -0.42 -5.34 13.19
N PHE A 19 -1.58 -5.00 12.62
CA PHE A 19 -2.28 -3.72 12.71
C PHE A 19 -3.77 -3.98 13.00
N SER A 20 -4.13 -4.32 14.23
CA SER A 20 -5.55 -4.47 14.63
C SER A 20 -6.38 -3.19 14.45
N PHE A 21 -7.57 -3.30 13.83
CA PHE A 21 -8.49 -2.17 13.69
C PHE A 21 -9.43 -2.00 14.89
N LYS A 22 -9.69 -0.75 15.25
CA LYS A 22 -10.75 -0.32 16.18
C LYS A 22 -11.75 0.54 15.43
N ILE A 23 -13.03 0.25 15.63
CA ILE A 23 -14.14 0.96 14.98
C ILE A 23 -14.74 1.98 15.94
N PHE A 24 -14.93 3.20 15.43
CA PHE A 24 -15.57 4.32 16.12
C PHE A 24 -16.67 4.90 15.23
N TYR A 25 -17.77 5.36 15.83
CA TYR A 25 -18.85 6.04 15.12
C TYR A 25 -19.08 7.42 15.73
N ASN A 26 -19.17 8.43 14.88
CA ASN A 26 -19.56 9.78 15.27
C ASN A 26 -21.00 10.04 14.81
N GLU A 27 -21.92 10.18 15.77
CA GLU A 27 -23.35 10.38 15.50
C GLU A 27 -23.65 11.71 14.81
N GLN A 28 -22.90 12.78 15.12
CA GLN A 28 -23.13 14.11 14.57
C GLN A 28 -22.77 14.18 13.09
N THR A 29 -21.62 13.63 12.70
CA THR A 29 -21.16 13.63 11.31
C THR A 29 -21.63 12.40 10.52
N LYS A 30 -22.19 11.41 11.23
CA LYS A 30 -22.49 10.07 10.71
C LYS A 30 -21.27 9.37 10.10
N ILE A 31 -20.06 9.68 10.56
CA ILE A 31 -18.82 9.06 10.06
C ILE A 31 -18.45 7.88 10.94
N ILE A 32 -18.18 6.75 10.30
CA ILE A 32 -17.54 5.58 10.90
C ILE A 32 -16.04 5.66 10.58
N SER A 33 -15.21 5.47 11.60
CA SER A 33 -13.76 5.47 11.52
C SER A 33 -13.23 4.10 11.93
N ALA A 34 -12.60 3.39 10.99
CA ALA A 34 -11.81 2.20 11.26
C ALA A 34 -10.34 2.60 11.37
N ARG A 35 -9.78 2.50 12.58
CA ARG A 35 -8.43 2.97 12.91
C ARG A 35 -7.53 1.83 13.34
N SER A 36 -6.31 1.79 12.84
CA SER A 36 -5.24 0.93 13.33
C SER A 36 -4.01 1.74 13.72
N LEU A 37 -3.32 1.41 14.81
CA LEU A 37 -2.21 2.19 15.37
C LEU A 37 -1.06 1.28 15.79
N LYS A 38 0.14 1.50 15.25
CA LYS A 38 1.36 0.73 15.56
C LYS A 38 2.62 1.58 15.51
N LYS A 39 3.75 0.97 15.87
CA LYS A 39 5.08 1.56 15.70
C LYS A 39 5.85 0.82 14.61
N ALA A 40 6.44 1.57 13.69
CA ALA A 40 7.32 1.02 12.65
C ALA A 40 8.46 2.01 12.38
N GLY A 41 9.69 1.51 12.32
CA GLY A 41 10.88 2.35 12.09
C GLY A 41 11.13 3.44 13.14
N GLY A 42 10.56 3.32 14.36
CA GLY A 42 10.60 4.36 15.39
C GLY A 42 9.47 5.39 15.30
N HIS A 43 8.64 5.35 14.26
CA HIS A 43 7.50 6.22 14.06
C HIS A 43 6.22 5.63 14.64
N ILE A 44 5.30 6.50 15.05
CA ILE A 44 3.91 6.12 15.31
C ILE A 44 3.17 6.19 13.97
N ILE A 45 2.66 5.06 13.52
CA ILE A 45 1.87 4.95 12.29
C ILE A 45 0.43 4.63 12.64
N GLU A 46 -0.48 5.49 12.17
CA GLU A 46 -1.91 5.26 12.23
C GLU A 46 -2.46 5.11 10.82
N TYR A 47 -3.23 4.06 10.58
CA TYR A 47 -4.04 3.94 9.39
C TYR A 47 -5.51 4.17 9.74
N ARG A 48 -6.22 4.97 8.95
CA ARG A 48 -7.62 5.30 9.18
C ARG A 48 -8.44 5.22 7.89
N ILE A 49 -9.54 4.48 7.92
CA ILE A 49 -10.56 4.49 6.88
C ILE A 49 -11.79 5.18 7.43
N LEU A 50 -12.30 6.15 6.67
CA LEU A 50 -13.51 6.88 6.98
C LEU A 50 -14.61 6.47 6.00
N MET A 51 -15.77 6.13 6.55
CA MET A 51 -16.97 5.84 5.78
C MET A 51 -18.14 6.64 6.34
N LYS A 52 -19.04 7.05 5.46
CA LYS A 52 -20.27 7.75 5.81
C LYS A 52 -21.40 6.74 5.95
N PHE A 53 -22.05 6.74 7.11
CA PHE A 53 -23.21 5.91 7.36
C PHE A 53 -24.45 6.50 6.68
N LEU A 54 -25.07 5.72 5.80
CA LEU A 54 -26.26 6.11 5.05
C LEU A 54 -27.57 5.58 5.68
N GLY A 55 -27.48 4.61 6.57
CA GLY A 55 -28.64 3.98 7.20
C GLY A 55 -29.36 4.88 8.22
N LYS A 56 -30.47 4.34 8.74
CA LYS A 56 -31.32 5.03 9.72
C LYS A 56 -30.78 4.93 11.15
N LYS A 57 -30.16 3.80 11.51
CA LYS A 57 -29.61 3.52 12.85
C LYS A 57 -28.33 2.70 12.73
N TYR A 58 -27.24 3.20 13.30
CA TYR A 58 -25.97 2.48 13.32
C TYR A 58 -26.01 1.37 14.38
N ASP A 59 -25.54 0.18 14.01
CA ASP A 59 -25.29 -0.93 14.92
C ASP A 59 -23.82 -1.35 14.78
N ARG A 60 -23.11 -1.32 15.90
CA ARG A 60 -21.67 -1.60 15.95
C ARG A 60 -21.38 -3.09 15.82
N GLU A 61 -22.27 -3.95 16.32
CA GLU A 61 -22.06 -5.40 16.32
C GLU A 61 -22.24 -5.99 14.92
N SER A 62 -23.12 -5.39 14.12
CA SER A 62 -23.33 -5.76 12.72
C SER A 62 -22.48 -4.96 11.73
N PHE A 63 -21.61 -4.06 12.22
CA PHE A 63 -20.79 -3.25 11.33
C PHE A 63 -19.78 -4.13 10.58
N SER A 64 -19.85 -4.07 9.26
CA SER A 64 -18.89 -4.67 8.36
C SER A 64 -18.44 -3.62 7.37
N ILE A 65 -17.12 -3.45 7.23
CA ILE A 65 -16.54 -2.56 6.22
C ILE A 65 -16.81 -3.03 4.78
N TYR A 66 -17.34 -4.24 4.62
CA TYR A 66 -17.67 -4.86 3.34
C TYR A 66 -19.14 -4.68 2.92
N ASP A 67 -20.00 -4.10 3.76
CA ASP A 67 -21.43 -3.90 3.44
C ASP A 67 -21.67 -2.53 2.79
N ASP A 68 -21.50 -2.45 1.47
CA ASP A 68 -21.68 -1.22 0.67
C ASP A 68 -23.14 -0.72 0.59
N SER A 69 -24.11 -1.48 1.08
CA SER A 69 -25.53 -1.09 1.05
C SER A 69 -25.90 -0.05 2.11
N GLN A 70 -25.10 0.07 3.18
CA GLN A 70 -25.35 1.00 4.29
C GLN A 70 -24.26 2.05 4.49
N TYR A 71 -23.13 1.91 3.80
CA TYR A 71 -21.94 2.74 4.00
C TYR A 71 -21.42 3.25 2.66
N GLU A 72 -21.03 4.52 2.63
CA GLU A 72 -20.33 5.14 1.50
C GLU A 72 -18.88 5.40 1.90
N TYR A 73 -17.92 5.04 1.04
CA TYR A 73 -16.53 5.40 1.28
C TYR A 73 -16.35 6.92 1.25
N TYR A 74 -15.57 7.44 2.20
CA TYR A 74 -15.26 8.86 2.28
C TYR A 74 -13.77 9.16 2.05
N LYS A 75 -12.87 8.57 2.85
CA LYS A 75 -11.44 8.88 2.81
C LYS A 75 -10.58 7.76 3.40
N SER A 76 -9.35 7.61 2.92
CA SER A 76 -8.32 6.76 3.55
C SER A 76 -7.08 7.59 3.87
N LEU A 77 -6.52 7.36 5.06
CA LEU A 77 -5.45 8.17 5.63
C LEU A 77 -4.37 7.29 6.23
N ILE A 78 -3.12 7.70 6.06
CA ILE A 78 -2.01 7.27 6.92
C ILE A 78 -1.52 8.49 7.69
N LEU A 79 -1.36 8.37 9.00
CA LEU A 79 -0.68 9.37 9.82
C LEU A 79 0.67 8.80 10.26
N ILE A 80 1.76 9.54 10.01
CA ILE A 80 3.11 9.20 10.49
C ILE A 80 3.57 10.32 11.42
N ASP A 81 3.72 10.01 12.71
CA ASP A 81 4.01 11.01 13.75
C ASP A 81 3.07 12.22 13.74
N ASN A 82 1.78 11.96 13.47
CA ASN A 82 0.69 12.93 13.30
C ASN A 82 0.69 13.71 11.96
N GLU A 83 1.65 13.49 11.07
CA GLU A 83 1.57 14.00 9.70
C GLU A 83 0.50 13.23 8.92
N GLU A 84 -0.60 13.89 8.56
CA GLU A 84 -1.70 13.27 7.80
C GLU A 84 -1.38 13.19 6.31
N ILE A 85 -1.45 11.98 5.76
CA ILE A 85 -1.26 11.65 4.35
C ILE A 85 -2.58 11.11 3.82
N ASP A 86 -3.23 11.90 2.97
CA ASP A 86 -4.44 11.48 2.27
C ASP A 86 -4.09 10.56 1.11
N LEU A 87 -4.61 9.32 1.17
CA LEU A 87 -4.37 8.31 0.15
C LEU A 87 -5.46 8.32 -0.93
N THR A 88 -6.58 9.01 -0.69
CA THR A 88 -7.71 9.10 -1.63
C THR A 88 -7.34 9.70 -2.98
N PRO A 89 -6.59 10.83 -3.07
CA PRO A 89 -6.20 11.40 -4.35
C PRO A 89 -4.94 10.77 -4.94
N VAL A 90 -4.36 9.72 -4.32
CA VAL A 90 -3.12 9.11 -4.80
C VAL A 90 -3.41 8.33 -6.07
N ARG A 91 -2.79 8.76 -7.16
CA ARG A 91 -2.88 8.06 -8.45
C ARG A 91 -1.96 6.84 -8.47
N LEU A 92 -2.42 5.76 -9.11
CA LEU A 92 -1.60 4.58 -9.35
C LEU A 92 -0.59 4.88 -10.47
N VAL A 93 0.71 4.79 -10.20
CA VAL A 93 1.77 5.22 -11.13
C VAL A 93 1.88 4.38 -12.40
N ASN A 94 1.35 3.15 -12.36
CA ASN A 94 1.41 2.19 -13.46
C ASN A 94 0.04 1.94 -14.12
N THR A 95 -0.98 2.72 -13.75
CA THR A 95 -2.30 2.69 -14.41
C THR A 95 -2.78 4.12 -14.65
N LYS A 96 -3.85 4.30 -15.42
CA LYS A 96 -4.45 5.64 -15.56
C LYS A 96 -5.44 5.96 -14.45
N ASP A 97 -5.76 4.99 -13.61
CA ASP A 97 -6.86 5.03 -12.66
C ASP A 97 -6.42 5.64 -11.33
N ASP A 98 -7.32 6.44 -10.76
CA ASP A 98 -7.23 6.86 -9.37
C ASP A 98 -7.76 5.72 -8.47
N ILE A 99 -7.55 5.85 -7.16
CA ILE A 99 -8.09 4.90 -6.18
C ILE A 99 -9.60 5.16 -6.07
N ALA A 100 -10.36 4.54 -6.97
CA ALA A 100 -11.81 4.67 -7.03
C ALA A 100 -12.53 3.86 -5.94
N SER A 101 -11.85 2.90 -5.32
CA SER A 101 -12.40 2.02 -4.28
C SER A 101 -11.56 2.11 -3.01
N PRO A 102 -12.20 2.05 -1.82
CA PRO A 102 -11.46 1.98 -0.59
C PRO A 102 -10.61 0.72 -0.58
N PHE A 103 -9.35 0.86 -0.19
CA PHE A 103 -8.51 -0.29 0.10
C PHE A 103 -8.48 -0.48 1.61
N LEU A 104 -8.34 -1.72 2.05
CA LEU A 104 -7.81 -2.05 3.36
C LEU A 104 -6.34 -2.33 3.20
N LEU A 105 -5.52 -1.80 4.09
CA LEU A 105 -4.20 -2.39 4.25
C LEU A 105 -4.37 -3.85 4.75
N TRP A 106 -3.73 -4.84 4.11
CA TRP A 106 -4.08 -6.27 4.26
C TRP A 106 -2.89 -7.24 4.37
N TYR A 107 -3.12 -8.34 5.10
CA TYR A 107 -2.43 -9.64 5.04
C TYR A 107 -3.30 -10.77 5.62
N GLN A 108 -2.94 -12.03 5.33
CA GLN A 108 -3.74 -13.25 5.50
C GLN A 108 -4.03 -13.68 6.94
N LYS A 109 -5.16 -14.41 7.07
CA LYS A 109 -5.77 -15.13 8.21
C LYS A 109 -6.34 -14.31 9.36
N ASP A 110 -5.69 -13.23 9.74
CA ASP A 110 -6.20 -12.24 10.70
C ASP A 110 -5.84 -10.85 10.15
N PHE A 111 -6.66 -9.83 10.38
CA PHE A 111 -6.60 -8.50 9.74
C PHE A 111 -5.30 -7.70 10.02
N ASP A 112 -4.15 -8.20 9.55
CA ASP A 112 -2.84 -7.65 9.85
C ASP A 112 -2.30 -6.87 8.65
N VAL A 113 -1.84 -5.64 8.86
CA VAL A 113 -1.16 -4.86 7.81
C VAL A 113 0.33 -5.19 7.86
N ALA A 114 0.93 -5.46 6.70
CA ALA A 114 2.37 -5.55 6.56
C ALA A 114 2.94 -4.22 6.04
N VAL A 115 3.99 -3.74 6.69
CA VAL A 115 4.74 -2.54 6.34
C VAL A 115 6.21 -2.90 6.25
N ARG A 116 6.83 -2.52 5.14
CA ARG A 116 8.28 -2.63 4.96
C ARG A 116 8.90 -1.25 5.01
N TYR A 117 9.77 -1.03 5.99
CA TYR A 117 10.42 0.26 6.24
C TYR A 117 11.88 0.22 5.77
N TYR A 118 12.27 1.25 5.04
CA TYR A 118 13.63 1.44 4.53
C TYR A 118 14.16 2.79 5.01
N LYS A 119 15.38 2.81 5.55
CA LYS A 119 16.11 4.04 5.86
C LYS A 119 17.31 4.18 4.93
N ILE A 120 17.28 5.20 4.09
CA ILE A 120 18.29 5.43 3.04
C ILE A 120 18.82 6.85 3.22
N LYS A 121 19.93 6.98 3.96
CA LYS A 121 20.46 8.26 4.43
C LYS A 121 19.37 9.05 5.20
N GLU A 122 19.03 10.26 4.76
CA GLU A 122 17.99 11.13 5.32
C GLU A 122 16.55 10.77 4.89
N ARG A 123 16.40 9.83 3.95
CA ARG A 123 15.10 9.44 3.39
C ARG A 123 14.57 8.18 4.06
N GLU A 124 13.29 8.20 4.39
CA GLU A 124 12.55 7.08 4.94
C GLU A 124 11.45 6.66 3.96
N ILE A 125 11.34 5.36 3.67
CA ILE A 125 10.35 4.83 2.75
C ILE A 125 9.57 3.73 3.46
N PHE A 126 8.24 3.83 3.39
CA PHE A 126 7.31 2.84 3.91
C PHE A 126 6.54 2.24 2.73
N LEU A 127 6.66 0.93 2.55
CA LEU A 127 5.80 0.19 1.63
C LEU A 127 4.67 -0.45 2.44
N PHE A 128 3.42 -0.18 2.08
CA PHE A 128 2.24 -0.80 2.66
C PHE A 128 1.53 -1.64 1.63
N ASN A 129 1.08 -2.82 2.03
CA ASN A 129 0.21 -3.66 1.21
C ASN A 129 -1.25 -3.25 1.39
N GLY A 130 -1.93 -2.86 0.32
CA GLY A 130 -3.36 -2.57 0.28
C GLY A 130 -4.13 -3.54 -0.62
N VAL A 131 -5.31 -3.97 -0.20
CA VAL A 131 -6.24 -4.79 -0.99
C VAL A 131 -7.56 -4.05 -1.13
N ASN A 132 -8.16 -4.13 -2.30
CA ASN A 132 -9.47 -3.54 -2.56
C ASN A 132 -10.54 -4.20 -1.66
N LEU A 133 -11.29 -3.37 -0.92
CA LEU A 133 -12.35 -3.81 -0.01
C LEU A 133 -13.47 -4.59 -0.70
N TYR A 134 -13.83 -4.21 -1.92
CA TYR A 134 -14.93 -4.85 -2.66
C TYR A 134 -14.49 -6.10 -3.39
N CYS A 135 -13.27 -6.55 -3.13
CA CYS A 135 -12.80 -7.80 -3.63
C CYS A 135 -13.27 -8.96 -2.71
N ASN A 136 -14.32 -9.65 -3.14
CA ASN A 136 -14.86 -10.82 -2.43
C ASN A 136 -13.99 -12.05 -2.64
N GLY A 137 -12.98 -12.24 -1.77
CA GLY A 137 -12.39 -13.52 -1.28
C GLY A 137 -11.82 -14.55 -2.28
N HIS A 138 -12.46 -14.80 -3.42
CA HIS A 138 -12.08 -15.81 -4.41
C HIS A 138 -11.34 -15.24 -5.63
N TYR A 139 -11.29 -13.90 -5.78
CA TYR A 139 -10.73 -13.23 -6.97
C TYR A 139 -9.83 -12.02 -6.65
N CYS A 140 -9.28 -11.91 -5.43
CA CYS A 140 -8.32 -10.85 -5.07
C CYS A 140 -6.93 -11.16 -5.59
N ARG A 141 -6.86 -11.20 -6.92
CA ARG A 141 -5.66 -11.36 -7.74
C ARG A 141 -4.90 -10.05 -7.89
N SER A 142 -5.59 -8.95 -7.62
CA SER A 142 -5.02 -7.62 -7.68
C SER A 142 -4.93 -6.99 -6.30
N TYR A 143 -3.75 -6.45 -6.00
CA TYR A 143 -3.50 -5.67 -4.80
C TYR A 143 -2.74 -4.39 -5.18
N GLN A 144 -2.63 -3.49 -4.22
CA GLN A 144 -1.94 -2.22 -4.37
C GLN A 144 -0.77 -2.17 -3.38
N VAL A 145 0.35 -1.60 -3.81
CA VAL A 145 1.44 -1.25 -2.91
C VAL A 145 1.50 0.25 -2.79
N PHE A 146 1.31 0.76 -1.58
CA PHE A 146 1.48 2.17 -1.28
C PHE A 146 2.91 2.42 -0.86
N LEU A 147 3.55 3.37 -1.53
CA LEU A 147 4.87 3.84 -1.22
C LEU A 147 4.76 5.24 -0.63
N ILE A 148 5.03 5.37 0.66
CA ILE A 148 5.14 6.66 1.34
C ILE A 148 6.61 6.97 1.56
N GLN A 149 7.06 8.14 1.10
CA GLN A 149 8.39 8.66 1.34
C GLN A 149 8.32 9.82 2.30
N LYS A 150 9.19 9.83 3.31
CA LYS A 150 9.38 10.97 4.21
C LYS A 150 10.79 11.51 4.03
N ILE A 151 10.90 12.81 3.76
CA ILE A 151 12.16 13.55 3.63
C ILE A 151 11.98 14.89 4.35
N ASN A 152 12.81 15.18 5.35
CA ASN A 152 12.79 16.46 6.09
C ASN A 152 11.37 16.88 6.56
N ASN A 153 10.62 15.95 7.15
CA ASN A 153 9.22 16.14 7.62
C ASN A 153 8.18 16.44 6.53
N THR A 154 8.52 16.25 5.25
CA THR A 154 7.53 16.24 4.17
C THR A 154 7.32 14.80 3.71
N SER A 155 6.06 14.36 3.64
CA SER A 155 5.69 13.06 3.11
C SER A 155 5.06 13.12 1.71
N LYS A 156 5.37 12.13 0.89
CA LYS A 156 4.76 11.91 -0.44
C LYS A 156 4.30 10.48 -0.58
N ALA A 157 3.12 10.29 -1.15
CA ALA A 157 2.53 8.98 -1.38
C ALA A 157 2.40 8.67 -2.87
N TYR A 158 2.70 7.42 -3.22
CA TYR A 158 2.55 6.86 -4.56
C TYR A 158 1.86 5.50 -4.43
N GLY A 159 1.02 5.14 -5.39
CA GLY A 159 0.38 3.82 -5.43
C GLY A 159 0.88 3.02 -6.63
N PHE A 160 1.07 1.72 -6.46
CA PHE A 160 1.34 0.78 -7.54
C PHE A 160 0.27 -0.28 -7.57
N TYR A 161 -0.25 -0.59 -8.76
CA TYR A 161 -1.18 -1.70 -8.96
C TYR A 161 -0.43 -2.98 -9.32
N TYR A 162 -0.70 -4.06 -8.59
CA TYR A 162 -0.18 -5.39 -8.86
C TYR A 162 -1.35 -6.28 -9.25
N ASN A 163 -1.35 -6.87 -10.45
CA ASN A 163 -2.35 -7.85 -10.88
C ASN A 163 -1.66 -9.16 -11.27
N GLY A 164 -2.13 -10.30 -10.76
CA GLY A 164 -1.64 -11.62 -11.17
C GLY A 164 -2.40 -12.81 -10.56
N LEU A 165 -2.44 -13.91 -11.32
CA LEU A 165 -3.04 -15.20 -10.93
C LEU A 165 -2.16 -16.03 -9.97
N ASN A 166 -0.84 -15.80 -9.95
CA ASN A 166 0.16 -16.47 -9.11
C ASN A 166 1.48 -15.67 -9.09
N PRO A 167 2.21 -15.57 -7.97
CA PRO A 167 2.23 -14.29 -7.29
C PRO A 167 3.62 -13.66 -7.28
N VAL A 168 3.69 -12.34 -7.50
CA VAL A 168 4.54 -11.57 -6.60
C VAL A 168 3.63 -11.27 -5.42
N THR A 169 3.91 -11.90 -4.30
CA THR A 169 3.27 -11.52 -3.03
C THR A 169 3.95 -10.26 -2.51
N PHE A 170 3.27 -9.51 -1.65
CA PHE A 170 3.91 -8.37 -0.99
C PHE A 170 5.22 -8.77 -0.26
N GLN A 171 5.29 -10.00 0.24
CA GLN A 171 6.50 -10.59 0.83
C GLN A 171 7.69 -10.51 -0.12
N GLU A 172 7.48 -10.62 -1.44
CA GLU A 172 8.51 -10.63 -2.48
C GLU A 172 8.73 -9.27 -3.15
N THR A 173 8.03 -8.23 -2.69
CA THR A 173 8.13 -6.86 -3.20
C THR A 173 9.19 -6.05 -2.44
N TYR A 174 10.42 -6.04 -2.93
CA TYR A 174 11.54 -5.35 -2.31
C TYR A 174 11.93 -4.07 -3.05
N LEU A 175 12.53 -3.13 -2.32
CA LEU A 175 13.34 -2.09 -2.94
C LEU A 175 14.76 -2.63 -3.17
N PHE A 176 15.32 -2.33 -4.33
CA PHE A 176 16.64 -2.78 -4.73
C PHE A 176 17.42 -1.66 -5.45
N LYS A 177 18.68 -1.93 -5.76
CA LYS A 177 19.52 -1.13 -6.67
C LYS A 177 20.20 -2.04 -7.69
N THR A 178 20.50 -1.49 -8.85
CA THR A 178 21.41 -2.08 -9.83
C THR A 178 22.74 -1.33 -9.83
N GLU A 179 23.78 -1.91 -10.42
CA GLU A 179 25.08 -1.25 -10.58
C GLU A 179 24.98 0.09 -11.33
N ASN A 180 23.93 0.28 -12.13
CA ASN A 180 23.75 1.43 -13.02
C ASN A 180 22.90 2.57 -12.42
N THR A 181 22.25 2.37 -11.27
CA THR A 181 21.45 3.43 -10.63
C THR A 181 21.67 3.53 -9.12
N PRO A 182 21.97 4.73 -8.58
CA PRO A 182 22.08 4.93 -7.15
C PRO A 182 20.72 5.01 -6.44
N PHE A 183 19.62 5.13 -7.19
CA PHE A 183 18.28 5.32 -6.66
C PHE A 183 17.58 3.99 -6.37
N PRO A 184 16.75 3.91 -5.31
CA PRO A 184 15.95 2.72 -5.05
C PRO A 184 15.00 2.42 -6.22
N GLN A 185 14.85 1.15 -6.54
CA GLN A 185 13.98 0.64 -7.58
C GLN A 185 13.01 -0.41 -7.04
N ILE A 186 11.89 -0.62 -7.73
CA ILE A 186 10.89 -1.64 -7.42
C ILE A 186 10.38 -2.32 -8.69
N PHE A 187 10.17 -3.63 -8.63
CA PHE A 187 9.53 -4.39 -9.71
C PHE A 187 8.01 -4.33 -9.59
N VAL A 188 7.34 -4.07 -10.70
CA VAL A 188 5.88 -4.02 -10.81
C VAL A 188 5.43 -4.92 -11.97
N PRO A 189 4.55 -5.90 -11.76
CA PRO A 189 4.07 -6.79 -12.82
C PRO A 189 3.39 -6.04 -13.98
N LYS A 190 3.65 -6.48 -15.22
CA LYS A 190 3.06 -5.93 -16.46
C LYS A 190 1.63 -6.36 -16.75
N ASN A 191 0.87 -6.79 -15.74
CA ASN A 191 -0.52 -7.22 -15.91
C ASN A 191 -0.65 -8.46 -16.84
N VAL A 192 0.13 -9.52 -16.56
CA VAL A 192 0.13 -10.78 -17.33
C VAL A 192 -0.40 -11.95 -16.49
N ASP A 193 -1.05 -12.92 -17.15
CA ASP A 193 -1.67 -14.08 -16.49
C ASP A 193 -0.68 -15.00 -15.76
N GLU A 194 0.61 -14.97 -16.14
CA GLU A 194 1.65 -15.78 -15.51
C GLU A 194 3.00 -15.04 -15.52
N LEU A 195 3.62 -14.86 -14.35
CA LEU A 195 4.90 -14.17 -14.19
C LEU A 195 6.05 -15.20 -14.20
N LYS A 196 6.86 -15.22 -15.28
CA LYS A 196 7.91 -16.25 -15.48
C LYS A 196 9.33 -15.68 -15.46
N SER A 197 9.49 -14.40 -15.79
CA SER A 197 10.79 -13.79 -16.04
C SER A 197 10.79 -12.29 -15.75
N LYS A 198 11.98 -11.67 -15.68
CA LYS A 198 12.13 -10.20 -15.55
C LYS A 198 11.40 -9.39 -16.62
N LYS A 199 11.15 -9.98 -17.80
CA LYS A 199 10.45 -9.29 -18.91
C LYS A 199 8.98 -9.03 -18.59
N ASP A 200 8.43 -9.78 -17.64
CA ASP A 200 7.05 -9.68 -17.19
C ASP A 200 6.84 -8.55 -16.15
N PHE A 201 7.92 -7.82 -15.84
CA PHE A 201 7.93 -6.72 -14.89
C PHE A 201 8.38 -5.43 -15.56
N ASP A 202 7.82 -4.33 -15.07
CA ASP A 202 8.36 -2.99 -15.19
C ASP A 202 9.18 -2.63 -13.96
N ILE A 203 10.21 -1.84 -14.17
CA ILE A 203 11.05 -1.34 -13.09
C ILE A 203 10.74 0.13 -12.92
N TYR A 204 10.36 0.51 -11.70
CA TYR A 204 10.16 1.90 -11.34
C TYR A 204 11.31 2.37 -10.46
N GLU A 205 11.96 3.46 -10.87
CA GLU A 205 12.94 4.16 -10.06
C GLU A 205 12.24 5.19 -9.17
N ILE A 206 12.66 5.23 -7.92
CA ILE A 206 12.01 5.98 -6.86
C ILE A 206 12.94 7.14 -6.48
N GLY A 207 12.77 8.26 -7.18
CA GLY A 207 13.45 9.53 -6.89
C GLY A 207 12.95 10.19 -5.61
N THR A 208 13.49 11.37 -5.28
CA THR A 208 13.09 12.16 -4.10
C THR A 208 11.65 12.67 -4.20
N ASP A 209 11.27 13.09 -5.40
CA ASP A 209 10.00 13.78 -5.66
C ASP A 209 9.17 13.11 -6.74
N THR A 210 9.70 12.07 -7.35
CA THR A 210 9.12 11.39 -8.51
C THR A 210 9.27 9.88 -8.40
N VAL A 211 8.38 9.17 -9.09
CA VAL A 211 8.49 7.75 -9.35
C VAL A 211 8.33 7.59 -10.85
N ILE A 212 9.36 7.06 -11.52
CA ILE A 212 9.39 6.97 -12.99
C ILE A 212 9.67 5.54 -13.43
N ARG A 213 8.97 5.10 -14.48
CA ARG A 213 9.28 3.82 -15.12
C ARG A 213 10.63 3.96 -15.83
N THR A 214 11.50 2.97 -15.63
CA THR A 214 12.80 2.89 -16.29
C THR A 214 12.78 1.86 -17.42
N ASN A 215 13.71 2.02 -18.36
CA ASN A 215 14.01 1.03 -19.39
C ASN A 215 15.26 0.20 -19.02
N ASP A 216 15.67 0.21 -17.73
CA ASP A 216 16.85 -0.52 -17.31
C ASP A 216 16.64 -2.01 -17.55
N THR A 217 17.58 -2.61 -18.27
CA THR A 217 17.55 -4.03 -18.65
C THR A 217 18.71 -4.82 -18.06
N SER A 218 19.57 -4.15 -17.28
CA SER A 218 20.90 -4.61 -16.83
C SER A 218 20.92 -5.68 -15.73
N LEU A 219 19.76 -6.27 -15.43
CA LEU A 219 19.59 -7.38 -14.47
C LEU A 219 19.92 -8.75 -15.05
#